data_AF-A0A7J9X089-F1
#
_entry.id   AF-A0A7J9X089-F1
#
_cell.length_a   1.000
_cell.length_b   1.000
_cell.length_c   1.000
_cell.angle_alpha   90.00
_cell.angle_beta   90.00
_cell.angle_gamma   90.00
#
_symmetry.space_group_name_H-M   'P 1'
#
loop_
_entity.id
_entity.type
_entity.pdbx_description
1 polymer ?
#
loop_
_entity_poly.entity_id
_entity_poly.type
_entity_poly.pdbx_seq_one_letter_code
_entity_poly.pdbx_strand_id
1 'polypeptide(L)'
;MVGSASDAEDIVQEAFLRFHRESGNGTEIESPKAWLSTVTTRLAINHMQSARVRRESYVGTWLPEPLLTDTESDGARQVETADSLSLAFLVLLESLGPVERAVFLLREVFGYGY
;
A
#
# COMPACT_ATOMS: atom_id res chain seq x y z
N MET A 1 1.14 -1.51 0.11
CA MET A 1 2.15 -0.64 0.77
C MET A 1 2.39 -1.06 2.21
N VAL A 2 1.37 -1.03 3.08
CA VAL A 2 1.51 -1.18 4.55
C VAL A 2 1.28 -2.60 5.10
N GLY A 3 1.17 -3.63 4.24
CA GLY A 3 1.13 -5.04 4.67
C GLY A 3 -0.18 -5.52 5.32
N SER A 4 -1.08 -4.61 5.70
CA SER A 4 -2.41 -4.87 6.25
C SER A 4 -3.49 -4.08 5.49
N ALA A 5 -4.66 -4.69 5.29
CA ALA A 5 -5.81 -4.03 4.71
C ALA A 5 -6.38 -2.94 5.62
N SER A 6 -6.48 -3.20 6.93
CA SER A 6 -7.02 -2.23 7.90
C SER A 6 -6.16 -0.96 7.96
N ASP A 7 -4.84 -1.12 7.97
CA ASP A 7 -3.91 0.01 8.00
C ASP A 7 -4.01 0.83 6.71
N ALA A 8 -4.25 0.16 5.58
CA ALA A 8 -4.47 0.83 4.31
C ALA A 8 -5.76 1.66 4.32
N GLU A 9 -6.86 1.11 4.85
CA GLU A 9 -8.13 1.82 5.01
C GLU A 9 -7.99 3.06 5.89
N ASP A 10 -7.33 2.93 7.04
CA ASP A 10 -7.09 4.06 7.95
C ASP A 10 -6.27 5.18 7.27
N ILE A 11 -5.24 4.81 6.51
CA ILE A 11 -4.41 5.77 5.79
C ILE A 11 -5.19 6.51 4.71
N VAL A 12 -6.02 5.81 3.92
CA VAL A 12 -6.81 6.48 2.87
C VAL A 12 -7.92 7.33 3.47
N GLN A 13 -8.50 6.93 4.59
CA GLN A 13 -9.46 7.75 5.33
C GLN A 13 -8.82 9.03 5.85
N GLU A 14 -7.66 8.94 6.49
CA GLU A 14 -6.92 10.13 6.96
C GLU A 14 -6.54 11.05 5.79
N ALA A 15 -6.09 10.50 4.65
CA ALA A 15 -5.81 11.28 3.45
C ALA A 15 -7.06 12.02 2.94
N PHE A 16 -8.21 11.34 2.90
CA PHE A 16 -9.48 11.91 2.46
C PHE A 16 -9.96 13.04 3.39
N LEU A 17 -9.88 12.86 4.71
CA LEU A 17 -10.24 13.88 5.68
C LEU A 17 -9.37 15.14 5.55
N ARG A 18 -8.05 14.96 5.32
CA ARG A 18 -7.15 16.09 5.06
C ARG A 18 -7.51 16.82 3.76
N PHE A 19 -7.80 16.08 2.69
CA PHE A 19 -8.22 16.68 1.42
C PHE A 19 -9.46 17.55 1.59
N HIS A 20 -10.47 17.01 2.29
CA HIS A 20 -11.72 17.74 2.53
C HIS A 20 -11.50 18.99 3.40
N ARG A 21 -10.66 18.90 4.42
CA ARG A 21 -10.31 20.06 5.26
C ARG A 21 -9.59 21.16 4.48
N GLU A 22 -8.59 20.82 3.68
CA GLU A 22 -7.86 21.79 2.87
C GLU A 22 -8.77 22.46 1.83
N SER A 23 -9.56 21.67 1.10
CA SER A 23 -10.52 22.21 0.14
C SER A 23 -11.59 23.08 0.80
N GLY A 24 -12.08 22.69 1.99
CA GLY A 24 -13.07 23.46 2.75
C GLY A 24 -12.53 24.78 3.33
N ASN A 25 -11.22 24.87 3.55
CA ASN A 25 -10.54 26.07 4.02
C ASN A 25 -10.21 27.07 2.89
N GLY A 26 -10.58 26.76 1.65
CA GLY A 26 -10.29 27.60 0.49
C GLY A 26 -8.92 27.37 -0.13
N THR A 27 -8.19 26.33 0.28
CA THR A 27 -6.94 25.92 -0.41
C THR A 27 -7.31 25.35 -1.78
N GLU A 28 -6.81 25.98 -2.85
CA GLU A 28 -6.98 25.46 -4.20
C GLU A 28 -6.06 24.24 -4.42
N ILE A 29 -6.65 23.09 -4.71
CA ILE A 29 -5.92 21.85 -5.02
C ILE A 29 -6.00 21.62 -6.53
N GLU A 30 -4.98 22.08 -7.25
CA GLU A 30 -4.91 22.03 -8.72
C GLU A 30 -5.06 20.60 -9.28
N SER A 31 -4.48 19.62 -8.60
CA SER A 31 -4.56 18.21 -8.99
C SER A 31 -4.91 17.33 -7.79
N PRO A 32 -6.19 16.96 -7.60
CA PRO A 32 -6.61 16.05 -6.55
C PRO A 32 -5.87 14.71 -6.59
N LYS A 33 -5.62 14.18 -7.80
CA LYS A 33 -4.87 12.92 -7.98
C LYS A 33 -3.44 13.04 -7.46
N ALA A 34 -2.71 14.09 -7.83
CA ALA A 34 -1.33 14.28 -7.39
C ALA A 34 -1.26 14.51 -5.87
N TRP A 35 -2.20 15.30 -5.34
CA TRP A 35 -2.29 15.57 -3.92
C TRP A 35 -2.55 14.30 -3.10
N LEU A 36 -3.58 13.53 -3.46
CA LEU A 36 -3.96 12.31 -2.75
C LEU A 36 -2.85 11.25 -2.83
N SER A 37 -2.31 10.99 -4.03
CA SER A 37 -1.19 10.04 -4.18
C SER A 37 0.02 10.44 -3.34
N THR A 38 0.35 11.74 -3.27
CA THR A 38 1.46 12.23 -2.44
C THR A 38 1.17 12.05 -0.95
N VAL A 39 0.00 12.47 -0.48
CA VAL A 39 -0.37 12.42 0.94
C VAL A 39 -0.48 10.99 1.43
N THR A 40 -1.20 10.13 0.71
CA THR A 40 -1.33 8.70 1.01
C THR A 40 0.04 8.03 1.08
N THR A 41 0.93 8.30 0.12
CA THR A 41 2.30 7.73 0.13
C THR A 41 3.08 8.15 1.37
N ARG A 42 3.05 9.45 1.72
CA ARG A 42 3.76 9.97 2.89
C ARG A 42 3.22 9.38 4.20
N LEU A 43 1.89 9.28 4.33
CA LEU A 43 1.25 8.64 5.47
C LEU A 43 1.67 7.18 5.60
N ALA A 44 1.69 6.43 4.50
CA ALA A 44 2.11 5.03 4.50
C ALA A 44 3.59 4.84 4.88
N ILE A 45 4.49 5.70 4.38
CA ILE A 45 5.91 5.69 4.78
C ILE A 45 6.04 5.96 6.28
N ASN A 46 5.36 6.99 6.80
CA ASN A 46 5.40 7.36 8.21
C ASN A 46 4.85 6.24 9.11
N HIS A 47 3.77 5.58 8.69
CA HIS A 47 3.19 4.44 9.41
C HIS A 47 4.20 3.30 9.58
N MET A 48 4.84 2.88 8.48
CA MET A 48 5.83 1.80 8.51
C MET A 48 7.12 2.19 9.27
N GLN A 49 7.47 3.47 9.28
CA GLN A 49 8.59 3.97 10.09
C GLN A 49 8.26 4.08 11.59
N SER A 50 6.98 4.04 11.97
CA SER A 50 6.57 4.25 13.35
C SER A 50 7.19 3.20 14.27
N ALA A 51 7.60 3.63 15.47
CA ALA A 51 8.18 2.72 16.48
C ALA A 51 7.15 1.71 17.04
N ARG A 52 5.86 1.87 16.70
CA ARG A 52 4.78 0.95 17.03
C ARG A 52 4.78 -0.25 16.08
N VAL A 53 4.74 -0.01 14.76
CA VAL A 53 4.84 -1.07 13.74
C VAL A 53 6.12 -1.89 13.91
N ARG A 54 7.25 -1.24 14.23
CA ARG A 54 8.52 -1.94 14.49
C ARG A 54 8.55 -2.80 15.77
N ARG A 55 7.65 -2.57 16.73
CA ARG A 55 7.53 -3.39 17.96
C ARG A 55 6.48 -4.49 17.85
N GLU A 56 5.48 -4.28 17.00
CA GLU A 56 4.48 -5.29 16.62
C GLU A 56 5.06 -6.31 15.61
N SER A 57 6.36 -6.21 15.26
CA SER A 57 7.09 -7.22 14.50
C SER A 57 6.96 -8.58 15.19
N TYR A 58 6.13 -9.43 14.58
CA TYR A 58 5.79 -10.76 15.02
C TYR A 58 7.05 -11.60 15.30
N VAL A 59 7.11 -12.27 16.46
CA VAL A 59 8.08 -13.36 16.67
C VAL A 59 7.51 -14.59 15.98
N GLY A 60 7.87 -14.80 14.70
CA GLY A 60 7.43 -15.93 13.89
C GLY A 60 7.31 -15.59 12.39
N THR A 61 7.11 -16.59 11.54
CA THR A 61 6.93 -16.41 10.08
C THR A 61 5.64 -15.64 9.80
N TRP A 62 5.73 -14.32 9.58
CA TRP A 62 4.62 -13.48 9.13
C TRP A 62 4.26 -13.83 7.68
N LEU A 63 2.99 -14.16 7.43
CA LEU A 63 2.42 -14.35 6.10
C LEU A 63 1.57 -13.12 5.77
N PRO A 64 1.78 -12.47 4.61
CA PRO A 64 0.95 -11.36 4.19
C PRO A 64 -0.50 -11.83 3.97
N GLU A 65 -1.47 -10.97 4.29
CA GLU A 65 -2.88 -11.31 4.19
C GLU A 65 -3.27 -11.57 2.72
N PRO A 66 -3.80 -12.77 2.39
CA PRO A 66 -4.18 -13.10 1.02
C PRO A 66 -5.43 -12.31 0.62
N LEU A 67 -5.34 -11.62 -0.51
CA LEU A 67 -6.49 -10.97 -1.11
C LEU A 67 -7.38 -12.04 -1.76
N LEU A 68 -8.57 -12.26 -1.21
CA LEU A 68 -9.57 -13.12 -1.83
C LEU A 68 -10.01 -12.48 -3.15
N THR A 69 -9.57 -13.05 -4.27
CA THR A 69 -10.06 -12.67 -5.60
C THR A 69 -11.01 -13.77 -6.07
N ASP A 70 -12.30 -13.44 -6.20
CA ASP A 70 -13.31 -14.35 -6.74
C ASP A 70 -12.95 -14.67 -8.21
N THR A 71 -12.30 -15.81 -8.43
CA THR A 71 -12.03 -16.33 -9.77
C THR A 71 -12.62 -17.72 -9.92
N GLU A 72 -13.91 -17.76 -10.25
CA GLU A 72 -14.52 -18.90 -10.94
C GLU A 72 -14.02 -18.91 -12.40
N SER A 73 -12.93 -19.63 -12.70
CA SER A 73 -12.80 -20.35 -13.99
C SER A 73 -11.62 -21.32 -13.99
N ASP A 74 -11.85 -22.40 -14.72
CA ASP A 74 -11.03 -23.59 -14.94
C ASP A 74 -9.55 -23.29 -15.29
N GLY A 75 -8.63 -23.80 -14.47
CA GLY A 75 -7.20 -23.63 -14.67
C GLY A 75 -6.34 -23.78 -13.41
N ALA A 76 -6.46 -24.89 -12.66
CA ALA A 76 -5.81 -25.08 -11.36
C ALA A 76 -4.30 -24.70 -11.33
N ARG A 77 -3.53 -25.05 -12.38
CA ARG A 77 -2.11 -24.67 -12.51
C ARG A 77 -1.88 -23.18 -12.74
N GLN A 78 -2.78 -22.50 -13.45
CA GLN A 78 -2.67 -21.07 -13.72
C GLN A 78 -3.03 -20.25 -12.47
N VAL A 79 -3.99 -20.74 -11.69
CA VAL A 79 -4.34 -20.21 -10.35
C VAL A 79 -3.17 -20.39 -9.39
N GLU A 80 -2.58 -21.59 -9.28
CA GLU A 80 -1.40 -21.84 -8.42
C GLU A 80 -0.20 -20.95 -8.76
N THR A 81 0.02 -20.69 -10.06
CA THR A 81 1.12 -19.82 -10.52
C THR A 81 0.83 -18.35 -10.21
N ALA A 82 -0.43 -17.90 -10.35
CA ALA A 82 -0.86 -16.55 -10.01
C ALA A 82 -0.77 -16.28 -8.50
N ASP A 83 -1.19 -17.23 -7.67
CA ASP A 83 -1.02 -17.19 -6.21
C ASP A 83 0.47 -17.21 -5.84
N SER A 84 1.22 -18.07 -6.54
CA SER A 84 2.69 -18.12 -6.66
C SER A 84 3.35 -16.75 -6.63
N LEU A 85 3.03 -16.03 -7.70
CA LEU A 85 3.57 -14.73 -8.03
C LEU A 85 3.08 -13.64 -7.07
N SER A 86 1.81 -13.71 -6.65
CA SER A 86 1.21 -12.77 -5.72
C SER A 86 1.90 -12.82 -4.36
N LEU A 87 2.15 -14.03 -3.83
CA LEU A 87 2.90 -14.21 -2.59
C LEU A 87 4.35 -13.76 -2.73
N ALA A 88 5.04 -14.15 -3.81
CA ALA A 88 6.41 -13.73 -4.06
C ALA A 88 6.54 -12.20 -4.14
N PHE A 89 5.56 -11.53 -4.73
CA PHE A 89 5.50 -10.08 -4.80
C PHE A 89 5.30 -9.44 -3.42
N LEU A 90 4.39 -9.98 -2.59
CA LEU A 90 4.18 -9.50 -1.23
C LEU A 90 5.44 -9.69 -0.37
N VAL A 91 6.14 -10.81 -0.51
CA VAL A 91 7.44 -11.06 0.15
C VAL A 91 8.51 -10.09 -0.32
N LEU A 92 8.60 -9.82 -1.63
CA LEU A 92 9.51 -8.81 -2.18
C LEU A 92 9.26 -7.45 -1.54
N LEU A 93 8.00 -7.00 -1.53
CA LEU A 93 7.66 -5.72 -0.91
C LEU A 93 8.06 -5.70 0.56
N GLU A 94 7.83 -6.79 1.29
CA GLU A 94 8.18 -6.90 2.71
C GLU A 94 9.69 -6.79 2.98
N SER A 95 10.53 -7.26 2.04
CA SER A 95 11.98 -7.16 2.13
C SER A 95 12.55 -5.74 1.91
N LEU A 96 11.74 -4.82 1.38
CA LEU A 96 12.14 -3.44 1.09
C LEU A 96 11.89 -2.51 2.28
N GLY A 97 12.76 -1.52 2.45
CA GLY A 97 12.54 -0.42 3.37
C GLY A 97 11.34 0.45 2.95
N PRO A 98 10.76 1.24 3.87
CA PRO A 98 9.55 2.04 3.61
C PRO A 98 9.60 2.92 2.35
N VAL A 99 10.74 3.59 2.15
CA VAL A 99 10.94 4.51 1.02
C VAL A 99 11.17 3.74 -0.27
N GLU A 100 11.99 2.68 -0.24
CA GLU A 100 12.28 1.82 -1.39
C GLU A 100 11.00 1.19 -1.92
N ARG A 101 10.14 0.69 -1.02
CA ARG A 101 8.84 0.12 -1.35
C ARG A 101 7.93 1.15 -2.03
N ALA A 102 7.89 2.37 -1.52
CA ALA A 102 7.10 3.45 -2.11
C ALA A 102 7.60 3.81 -3.51
N VAL A 103 8.91 3.96 -3.70
CA VAL A 103 9.52 4.24 -5.01
C VAL A 103 9.22 3.11 -5.98
N PHE A 104 9.44 1.86 -5.58
CA PHE A 104 9.17 0.69 -6.42
C PHE A 104 7.70 0.62 -6.86
N LEU A 105 6.75 0.78 -5.94
CA LEU A 105 5.32 0.73 -6.27
C LEU A 105 4.89 1.90 -7.16
N LEU A 106 5.31 3.13 -6.84
CA LEU A 106 4.99 4.30 -7.65
C LEU A 106 5.52 4.13 -9.08
N ARG A 107 6.73 3.60 -9.22
CA ARG A 107 7.38 3.42 -10.52
C ARG A 107 6.84 2.23 -11.30
N GLU A 108 7.00 1.03 -10.76
CA GLU A 108 6.82 -0.23 -11.48
C GLU A 108 5.34 -0.66 -11.56
N VAL A 109 4.53 -0.27 -10.57
CA VAL A 109 3.10 -0.65 -10.53
C VAL A 109 2.20 0.49 -11.01
N PHE A 110 2.48 1.73 -10.57
CA PHE A 110 1.62 2.87 -10.88
C PHE A 110 2.12 3.76 -12.04
N GLY A 111 3.31 3.48 -12.59
CA GLY A 111 3.82 4.15 -13.80
C GLY A 111 4.25 5.61 -13.61
N TYR A 112 4.60 6.04 -12.40
CA TYR A 112 5.11 7.39 -12.15
C TYR A 112 6.56 7.56 -12.65
N GLY A 113 6.91 8.79 -13.01
CA GLY A 113 8.29 9.18 -13.36
C GLY A 113 9.23 9.22 -12.14
N TYR A 114 10.53 9.42 -12.41
CA TYR A 114 11.52 9.75 -11.37
C TYR A 114 11.54 11.24 -11.08
#